data_AF-X1SYC1-F1
#
_entry.id   AF-X1SYC1-F1
#
_cell.length_a   1.000
_cell.length_b   1.000
_cell.length_c   1.000
_cell.angle_alpha   90.00
_cell.angle_beta   90.00
_cell.angle_gamma   90.00
#
_symmetry.space_group_name_H-M   'P 1'
#
loop_
_entity.id
_entity.type
_entity.pdbx_description
1 polymer ?
#
loop_
_entity_poly.entity_id
_entity_poly.type
_entity_poly.pdbx_seq_one_letter_code
_entity_poly.pdbx_strand_id
1 'polypeptide(L)' 'WLFNGVVAFTFLKLVNALSPSGAFWLYAAIGIVGIFWGYHYLPETKGHTLEKIEEHWRKGKKPREL' A
#
# COMPACT_ATOMS: atom_id res chain seq x y z
N TRP A 1 7.71 -5.51 -8.61
CA TRP A 1 7.78 -5.18 -10.05
C TRP A 1 6.46 -4.76 -10.67
N LEU A 2 5.33 -5.44 -10.42
CA LEU A 2 4.03 -5.09 -11.02
C LEU A 2 3.67 -3.59 -10.90
N PHE A 3 3.64 -3.04 -9.68
CA PHE A 3 3.28 -1.63 -9.46
C PHE A 3 4.26 -0.64 -10.09
N ASN A 4 5.55 -0.99 -10.14
CA ASN A 4 6.53 -0.20 -10.87
C ASN A 4 6.22 -0.18 -12.38
N GLY A 5 5.84 -1.33 -12.94
CA GLY A 5 5.36 -1.43 -14.32
C GLY A 5 4.13 -0.57 -14.58
N VAL A 6 3.12 -0.62 -13.69
CA VAL A 6 1.92 0.24 -13.80
C VAL A 6 2.33 1.70 -13.90
N VAL A 7 3.13 2.20 -12.94
CA VAL A 7 3.59 3.60 -12.94
C VAL A 7 4.34 3.94 -14.22
N ALA A 8 5.26 3.08 -14.69
CA ALA A 8 6.02 3.31 -15.91
C ALA A 8 5.12 3.46 -17.15
N PHE A 9 4.08 2.63 -17.29
CA PHE A 9 3.16 2.69 -18.43
C PHE A 9 2.12 3.81 -18.33
N THR A 10 1.76 4.26 -17.12
CA THR A 10 0.75 5.31 -16.92
C THR A 10 1.32 6.71 -16.77
N PHE A 11 2.58 6.87 -16.35
CA PHE A 11 3.16 8.18 -16.04
C PHE A 11 3.13 9.15 -17.22
N LEU A 12 3.70 8.80 -18.38
CA LEU A 12 3.72 9.70 -19.54
C LEU A 12 2.31 10.06 -20.05
N LYS A 13 1.37 9.12 -19.98
CA LYS A 13 -0.04 9.36 -20.36
C LYS A 13 -0.67 10.42 -19.44
N LEU A 14 -0.43 10.31 -18.14
CA LEU A 14 -0.93 11.27 -17.14
C LEU A 14 -0.25 12.63 -17.27
N VAL A 15 1.06 12.68 -17.54
CA VAL A 15 1.78 13.93 -17.79
C VAL A 15 1.19 14.69 -18.99
N ASN A 16 0.90 13.98 -20.08
CA ASN A 16 0.30 14.58 -21.28
C ASN A 16 -1.14 15.07 -21.04
N ALA A 17 -1.88 14.41 -20.13
CA ALA A 17 -3.28 14.77 -19.84
C ALA A 17 -3.43 15.85 -18.74
N LEU A 18 -2.55 15.87 -17.74
CA LEU A 18 -2.72 16.64 -16.51
C LEU A 18 -1.55 17.59 -16.18
N SER A 19 -0.52 17.65 -17.03
CA SER A 19 0.82 18.21 -16.74
C SER A 19 1.67 17.35 -15.80
N PRO A 20 3.00 17.57 -15.74
CA PRO A 20 3.87 16.87 -14.79
C PRO A 20 3.41 17.00 -13.34
N SER A 21 3.08 18.22 -12.90
CA SER A 21 2.63 18.48 -11.53
C SER A 21 1.32 17.76 -11.21
N GLY A 22 0.38 17.72 -12.16
CA GLY A 22 -0.89 16.99 -12.00
C GLY A 22 -0.69 15.48 -11.85
N ALA A 23 0.22 14.89 -12.63
CA ALA A 23 0.55 13.46 -12.51
C ALA A 23 1.18 13.13 -11.14
N PHE A 24 2.10 13.95 -10.65
CA PHE A 24 2.70 13.75 -9.32
C PHE A 24 1.67 13.88 -8.20
N TRP A 25 0.78 14.87 -8.25
CA TRP A 25 -0.29 15.02 -7.26
C TRP A 25 -1.25 13.82 -7.25
N LEU A 26 -1.58 13.27 -8.42
CA LEU A 26 -2.42 12.07 -8.52
C LEU A 26 -1.77 10.86 -7.83
N TYR A 27 -0.49 10.60 -8.10
CA TYR A 27 0.22 9.50 -7.42
C TYR A 27 0.41 9.76 -5.93
N ALA A 28 0.62 11.02 -5.53
CA ALA A 28 0.68 11.39 -4.11
C ALA A 28 -0.64 11.09 -3.39
N ALA A 29 -1.78 11.42 -4.03
CA ALA A 29 -3.11 11.10 -3.48
C ALA A 29 -3.31 9.58 -3.32
N ILE A 30 -2.91 8.78 -4.31
CA ILE A 30 -2.93 7.31 -4.22
C ILE A 30 -2.05 6.83 -3.05
N GLY A 31 -0.85 7.42 -2.88
CA GLY A 31 0.06 7.12 -1.78
C GLY A 31 -0.56 7.43 -0.41
N ILE A 32 -1.23 8.58 -0.28
CA ILE A 32 -1.95 8.97 0.94
C ILE A 32 -3.05 7.96 1.26
N VAL A 33 -3.85 7.54 0.28
CA VAL A 33 -4.86 6.48 0.47
C VAL A 33 -4.18 5.18 0.92
N GLY A 34 -3.04 4.83 0.33
CA GLY A 34 -2.23 3.68 0.74
C GLY A 34 -1.76 3.76 2.19
N ILE A 35 -1.33 4.94 2.65
CA ILE A 35 -0.94 5.19 4.05
C ILE A 35 -2.13 4.99 4.98
N PHE A 36 -3.28 5.60 4.69
CA PHE A 36 -4.48 5.43 5.52
C PHE A 36 -4.95 3.98 5.57
N TRP A 37 -4.95 3.29 4.44
CA TRP A 37 -5.30 1.88 4.38
C TRP A 37 -4.31 1.02 5.15
N GLY A 38 -3.00 1.23 4.94
CA GLY A 38 -1.95 0.50 5.65
C GLY A 38 -2.06 0.69 7.16
N TYR A 39 -2.19 1.93 7.62
CA TYR A 39 -2.36 2.24 9.04
C TYR A 39 -3.62 1.57 9.64
N HIS A 40 -4.73 1.50 8.88
CA HIS A 40 -5.97 0.95 9.40
C HIS A 40 -5.99 -0.60 9.35
N TYR A 41 -5.45 -1.23 8.32
CA TYR A 41 -5.67 -2.66 8.06
C TYR A 41 -4.45 -3.53 8.28
N LEU A 42 -3.23 -2.99 8.19
CA LEU A 42 -2.01 -3.76 8.45
C LEU A 42 -1.63 -3.68 9.93
N PRO A 43 -1.49 -4.81 10.62
CA PRO A 43 -0.94 -4.81 11.97
C PRO A 43 0.56 -4.56 11.97
N GLU A 44 1.07 -4.09 13.10
CA GLU A 44 2.50 -4.05 13.37
C GLU A 44 3.01 -5.48 13.52
N THR A 45 3.95 -5.89 12.65
CA THR A 45 4.53 -7.24 12.66
C THR A 45 5.91 -7.27 13.32
N LYS A 46 6.50 -6.10 13.62
CA LYS A 46 7.82 -6.00 14.21
C LYS A 46 7.84 -6.64 15.60
N GLY A 47 8.80 -7.55 15.82
CA GLY A 47 8.97 -8.25 17.09
C GLY A 47 8.11 -9.52 17.24
N HIS A 48 7.34 -9.90 16.22
CA HIS A 48 6.58 -11.14 16.20
C HIS A 48 7.28 -12.16 15.30
N THR A 49 7.38 -13.41 15.75
CA THR A 49 7.89 -14.51 14.90
C THR A 49 6.85 -14.90 13.87
N LEU A 50 7.29 -15.43 12.72
CA LEU A 50 6.36 -15.89 11.67
C LEU A 50 5.37 -16.94 12.20
N GLU A 51 5.80 -17.83 13.10
CA GLU A 51 4.94 -18.83 13.76
C GLU A 51 3.84 -18.18 14.60
N LYS A 52 4.17 -17.14 15.37
CA LYS A 52 3.17 -16.38 16.15
C LYS A 52 2.14 -15.72 15.23
N ILE A 53 2.59 -15.18 14.10
CA ILE A 53 1.70 -14.58 13.10
C ILE A 53 0.79 -15.67 12.52
N GLU A 54 1.34 -16.81 12.09
CA GLU A 54 0.55 -17.92 11.54
C GLU A 54 -0.49 -18.46 12.54
N GLU A 55 -0.10 -18.68 13.79
CA GLU A 55 -1.03 -19.12 14.84
C GLU A 55 -2.16 -18.12 15.07
N HIS A 56 -1.87 -16.82 15.03
CA HIS A 56 -2.86 -15.77 15.17
C HIS A 56 -3.92 -15.83 14.07
N TRP A 57 -3.48 -15.99 12.82
CA TRP A 57 -4.37 -16.15 11.67
C TRP A 57 -5.17 -17.45 11.72
N ARG A 58 -4.54 -18.57 12.12
CA ARG A 58 -5.23 -19.87 12.30
C ARG A 58 -6.33 -19.81 13.36
N LYS A 59 -6.14 -18.99 14.40
CA LYS A 59 -7.14 -18.76 15.46
C LYS A 59 -8.26 -17.80 15.02
N GLY A 60 -8.23 -17.29 13.78
CA GLY A 60 -9.26 -16.39 13.24
C GLY A 60 -9.30 -15.03 13.94
N LYS A 61 -8.21 -14.64 14.60
CA LYS A 61 -8.13 -13.36 15.33
C LYS A 61 -8.02 -12.19 14.37
N LYS A 62 -8.46 -11.01 14.83
CA LYS A 62 -8.43 -9.81 13.99
C LYS A 62 -6.98 -9.40 13.71
N PRO A 63 -6.66 -8.90 12.49
CA PRO A 63 -5.30 -8.53 12.14
C PRO A 63 -4.67 -7.58 13.17
N ARG A 64 -5.39 -6.55 13.62
CA ARG A 64 -4.90 -5.54 14.58
C ARG A 64 -4.50 -6.05 15.96
N GLU A 65 -4.91 -7.26 16.32
CA GLU A 65 -4.62 -7.86 17.62
C GLU A 65 -3.31 -8.67 17.61
N LEU A 66 -2.60 -8.67 16.47
CA LEU A 66 -1.39 -9.48 16.24
C LEU A 66 -0.31 -9.25 17.28
#